data_AF-A0A955J8G6-F1
#
_entry.id   AF-A0A955J8G6-F1
#
_cell.length_a   1.000
_cell.length_b   1.000
_cell.length_c   1.000
_cell.angle_alpha   90.00
_cell.angle_beta   90.00
_cell.angle_gamma   90.00
#
_symmetry.space_group_name_H-M   'P 1'
#
loop_
_entity.id
_entity.type
_entity.pdbx_description
1 polymer ?
#
loop_
_entity_poly.entity_id
_entity_poly.type
_entity_poly.pdbx_seq_one_letter_code
_entity_poly.pdbx_strand_id
1 'polypeptide(L)'
;MGLLMGPGPRDLIPAQGYRRVGELLREEWSRPNTFGIVRMLSLAIVALGYLSPVTLVDWFVTRSQLRDPATRDALGPRVDARTIGVWREALYVARIFFYVLVLNASLWSLAPVLALTVLLVVDTVRSAIGGVLVWGHLSIATPRSILWSFVNILELVLAFAIFYLAAGNLLETATASDAIWISASLAGVGPSCDLLGAGPPWLIGCQRAVTYLFGGLVLGGLMGRLGGSSRLYNPETGSHDGVSTKRQLDE
;
A
#
# COMPACT_ATOMS: atom_id res chain seq x y z
N MET A 1 7.71 -19.48 10.94
CA MET A 1 6.74 -18.96 9.95
C MET A 1 7.47 -18.55 8.67
N GLY A 2 7.76 -19.52 7.80
CA GLY A 2 8.45 -19.34 6.52
C GLY A 2 7.71 -20.11 5.42
N LEU A 3 6.40 -19.89 5.31
CA LEU A 3 5.49 -20.78 4.58
C LEU A 3 5.15 -20.35 3.15
N LEU A 4 5.85 -19.35 2.57
CA LEU A 4 5.53 -18.85 1.22
C LEU A 4 6.71 -18.65 0.28
N MET A 5 7.89 -19.22 0.56
CA MET A 5 8.98 -19.11 -0.41
C MET A 5 9.85 -20.37 -0.46
N GLY A 6 9.39 -21.37 -1.21
CA GLY A 6 10.28 -22.38 -1.78
C GLY A 6 11.37 -21.73 -2.67
N PRO A 7 12.41 -22.46 -3.06
CA PRO A 7 13.45 -21.99 -3.97
C PRO A 7 12.89 -21.93 -5.40
N GLY A 8 12.02 -20.95 -5.67
CA GLY A 8 11.63 -20.59 -7.02
C GLY A 8 12.75 -19.82 -7.75
N PRO A 9 12.67 -19.68 -9.08
CA PRO A 9 13.63 -18.90 -9.86
C PRO A 9 13.76 -17.46 -9.31
N ARG A 10 14.97 -16.90 -9.37
CA ARG A 10 15.23 -15.51 -8.95
C ARG A 10 14.55 -14.54 -9.93
N ASP A 11 13.47 -13.91 -9.49
CA ASP A 11 12.83 -12.83 -10.23
C ASP A 11 13.67 -11.55 -10.10
N LEU A 12 14.45 -11.25 -11.14
CA LEU A 12 15.29 -10.07 -11.19
C LEU A 12 14.49 -8.88 -11.73
N ILE A 13 14.39 -7.83 -10.91
CA ILE A 13 13.70 -6.59 -11.27
C ILE A 13 14.70 -5.42 -11.39
N PRO A 14 14.36 -4.33 -12.09
CA PRO A 14 15.16 -3.12 -12.09
C PRO A 14 15.36 -2.56 -10.68
N ALA A 15 16.43 -1.80 -10.46
CA ALA A 15 16.68 -1.09 -9.21
C ALA A 15 15.44 -0.31 -8.71
N GLN A 16 15.06 -0.50 -7.45
CA GLN A 16 13.86 0.08 -6.85
C GLN A 16 14.20 1.29 -5.95
N GLY A 17 13.18 1.89 -5.33
CA GLY A 17 13.32 3.02 -4.42
C GLY A 17 13.36 4.38 -5.12
N TYR A 18 14.08 5.34 -4.56
CA TYR A 18 14.07 6.74 -5.04
C TYR A 18 14.47 6.91 -6.51
N ARG A 19 15.40 6.07 -7.00
CA ARG A 19 15.80 6.08 -8.40
C ARG A 19 14.62 5.79 -9.33
N ARG A 20 13.81 4.76 -8.99
CA ARG A 20 12.63 4.40 -9.77
C ARG A 20 11.56 5.49 -9.72
N VAL A 21 11.39 6.17 -8.58
CA VAL A 21 10.49 7.32 -8.49
C VAL A 21 10.90 8.45 -9.45
N GLY A 22 12.20 8.75 -9.53
CA GLY A 22 12.73 9.72 -10.48
C GLY A 22 12.52 9.33 -11.95
N GLU A 23 12.69 8.05 -12.28
CA GLU A 23 12.40 7.51 -13.62
C GLU A 23 10.91 7.65 -13.95
N LEU A 24 10.03 7.28 -13.03
CA LEU A 24 8.57 7.39 -13.21
C LEU A 24 8.10 8.84 -13.41
N LEU A 25 8.73 9.81 -12.74
CA LEU A 25 8.43 11.22 -12.97
C LEU A 25 8.78 11.64 -14.40
N ARG A 26 9.93 11.19 -14.93
CA ARG A 26 10.34 11.48 -16.31
C ARG A 26 9.43 10.78 -17.32
N GLU A 27 9.12 9.51 -17.07
CA GLU A 27 8.18 8.73 -17.90
C GLU A 27 6.83 9.46 -17.97
N GLU A 28 6.24 9.82 -16.84
CA GLU A 28 4.95 10.53 -16.78
C GLU A 28 5.01 11.92 -17.40
N TRP A 29 6.10 12.66 -17.22
CA TRP A 29 6.30 13.97 -17.86
C TRP A 29 6.33 13.88 -19.39
N SER A 30 6.91 12.81 -19.91
CA SER A 30 7.06 12.56 -21.34
C SER A 30 5.82 11.95 -22.01
N ARG A 31 4.79 11.55 -21.24
CA ARG A 31 3.61 10.89 -21.79
C ARG A 31 2.78 11.86 -22.65
N PRO A 32 2.53 11.52 -23.93
CA PRO A 32 1.80 12.40 -24.84
C PRO A 32 0.29 12.41 -24.61
N ASN A 33 -0.25 11.58 -23.71
CA ASN A 33 -1.70 11.43 -23.53
C ASN A 33 -2.22 11.90 -22.15
N THR A 34 -1.35 12.33 -21.23
CA THR A 34 -1.77 12.96 -19.98
C THR A 34 -1.53 14.46 -20.08
N PHE A 35 -2.57 15.30 -19.97
CA PHE A 35 -2.43 16.77 -20.03
C PHE A 35 -3.21 17.45 -18.89
N GLY A 36 -2.91 18.72 -18.62
CA GLY A 36 -3.62 19.55 -17.66
C GLY A 36 -3.57 19.01 -16.22
N ILE A 37 -4.71 19.08 -15.53
CA ILE A 37 -4.84 18.71 -14.10
C ILE A 37 -4.49 17.22 -13.88
N VAL A 38 -4.80 16.35 -14.84
CA VAL A 38 -4.51 14.91 -14.74
C VAL A 38 -3.00 14.66 -14.66
N ARG A 39 -2.21 15.35 -15.48
CA ARG A 39 -0.74 15.24 -15.43
C ARG A 39 -0.20 15.76 -14.11
N MET A 40 -0.68 16.91 -13.62
CA MET A 40 -0.26 17.46 -12.32
C MET A 40 -0.56 16.49 -11.18
N LEU A 41 -1.75 15.88 -11.19
CA LEU A 41 -2.15 14.90 -10.19
C LEU A 41 -1.26 13.64 -10.26
N SER A 42 -1.04 13.08 -11.45
CA SER A 42 -0.16 11.92 -11.64
C SER A 42 1.26 12.19 -11.15
N LEU A 43 1.84 13.35 -11.49
CA LEU A 43 3.17 13.75 -11.05
C LEU A 43 3.22 13.92 -9.52
N ALA A 44 2.21 14.54 -8.92
CA ALA A 44 2.12 14.69 -7.47
C ALA A 44 2.07 13.32 -6.78
N ILE A 45 1.30 12.37 -7.31
CA ILE A 45 1.21 11.00 -6.76
C ILE A 45 2.55 10.27 -6.87
N VAL A 46 3.25 10.39 -8.00
CA VAL A 46 4.59 9.81 -8.13
C VAL A 46 5.56 10.48 -7.16
N ALA A 47 5.51 11.81 -7.01
CA ALA A 47 6.37 12.57 -6.10
C ALA A 47 6.11 12.25 -4.61
N LEU A 48 4.87 11.99 -4.21
CA LEU A 48 4.54 11.48 -2.87
C LEU A 48 5.28 10.17 -2.58
N GLY A 49 5.73 9.47 -3.60
CA GLY A 49 6.59 8.31 -3.45
C GLY A 49 7.92 8.56 -2.75
N TYR A 50 8.43 9.79 -2.73
CA TYR A 50 9.63 10.11 -1.95
C TYR A 50 9.37 10.09 -0.44
N LEU A 51 8.13 10.28 -0.01
CA LEU A 51 7.74 10.27 1.40
C LEU A 51 7.38 8.86 1.90
N SER A 52 7.18 7.91 0.99
CA SER A 52 6.76 6.55 1.29
C SER A 52 7.86 5.75 2.02
N PRO A 53 7.59 5.24 3.23
CA PRO A 53 8.50 4.34 3.93
C PRO A 53 8.86 3.08 3.12
N VAL A 54 7.95 2.60 2.27
CA VAL A 54 8.20 1.48 1.36
C VAL A 54 9.33 1.82 0.37
N THR A 55 9.36 3.05 -0.13
CA THR A 55 10.41 3.50 -1.07
C THR A 55 11.77 3.64 -0.39
N LEU A 56 11.77 4.05 0.87
CA LEU A 56 12.98 4.09 1.69
C LEU A 56 13.55 2.68 1.87
N VAL A 57 12.69 1.70 2.24
CA VAL A 57 13.09 0.28 2.36
C VAL A 57 13.63 -0.25 1.04
N ASP A 58 12.92 -0.02 -0.07
CA ASP A 58 13.37 -0.45 -1.40
C ASP A 58 14.74 0.11 -1.75
N TRP A 59 14.98 1.39 -1.43
CA TRP A 59 16.25 2.04 -1.68
C TRP A 59 17.37 1.44 -0.83
N PHE A 60 17.13 1.20 0.47
CA PHE A 60 18.11 0.58 1.36
C PHE A 60 18.48 -0.84 0.91
N VAL A 61 17.48 -1.65 0.56
CA VAL A 61 17.69 -3.04 0.10
C VAL A 61 18.39 -3.06 -1.26
N THR A 62 17.99 -2.19 -2.18
CA THR A 62 18.66 -2.06 -3.48
C THR A 62 20.12 -1.65 -3.30
N ARG A 63 20.37 -0.67 -2.42
CA ARG A 63 21.73 -0.20 -2.16
C ARG A 63 22.59 -1.25 -1.46
N SER A 64 22.03 -2.03 -0.55
CA SER A 64 22.78 -3.09 0.14
C SER A 64 23.17 -4.22 -0.81
N GLN A 65 22.27 -4.65 -1.70
CA GLN A 65 22.56 -5.67 -2.71
C GLN A 65 23.61 -5.20 -3.73
N LEU A 66 23.50 -3.96 -4.20
CA LEU A 66 24.42 -3.42 -5.21
C LEU A 66 25.76 -2.93 -4.65
N ARG A 67 25.92 -2.88 -3.32
CA ARG A 67 27.17 -2.50 -2.66
C ARG A 67 28.18 -3.64 -2.65
N ASP A 68 27.71 -4.88 -2.59
CA ASP A 68 28.57 -6.06 -2.63
C ASP A 68 29.09 -6.30 -4.07
N PRO A 69 30.41 -6.24 -4.33
CA PRO A 69 30.97 -6.44 -5.66
C PRO A 69 30.57 -7.80 -6.27
N ALA A 70 30.56 -8.87 -5.47
CA ALA A 70 30.20 -10.19 -5.95
C ALA A 70 28.74 -10.26 -6.42
N THR A 71 27.84 -9.61 -5.69
CA THR A 71 26.43 -9.51 -6.05
C THR A 71 26.20 -8.59 -7.25
N ARG A 72 26.92 -7.46 -7.32
CA ARG A 72 26.83 -6.50 -8.44
C ARG A 72 27.30 -7.09 -9.76
N ASP A 73 28.38 -7.86 -9.75
CA ASP A 73 28.89 -8.51 -10.95
C ASP A 73 27.97 -9.64 -11.43
N ALA A 74 27.29 -10.33 -10.50
CA ALA A 74 26.34 -11.40 -10.81
C ALA A 74 24.96 -10.89 -11.27
N LEU A 75 24.46 -9.78 -10.72
CA LEU A 75 23.10 -9.28 -10.97
C LEU A 75 23.04 -8.08 -11.92
N GLY A 76 24.18 -7.44 -12.20
CA GLY A 76 24.23 -6.18 -12.95
C GLY A 76 23.41 -5.07 -12.25
N PRO A 77 22.63 -4.25 -12.98
CA PRO A 77 21.80 -3.19 -12.38
C PRO A 77 20.47 -3.69 -11.80
N ARG A 78 20.29 -5.01 -11.68
CA ARG A 78 19.04 -5.65 -11.21
C ARG A 78 19.15 -6.09 -9.76
N VAL A 79 18.01 -6.24 -9.12
CA VAL A 79 17.88 -6.64 -7.71
C VAL A 79 16.91 -7.80 -7.58
N ASP A 80 17.12 -8.59 -6.54
CA ASP A 80 16.23 -9.71 -6.23
C ASP A 80 14.90 -9.20 -5.64
N ALA A 81 13.82 -9.38 -6.41
CA ALA A 81 12.47 -8.97 -6.03
C ALA A 81 11.99 -9.65 -4.74
N ARG A 82 12.45 -10.88 -4.49
CA ARG A 82 12.07 -11.66 -3.31
C ARG A 82 12.58 -10.98 -2.04
N THR A 83 13.86 -10.62 -2.02
CA THR A 83 14.47 -9.94 -0.88
C THR A 83 13.77 -8.60 -0.59
N ILE A 84 13.47 -7.79 -1.62
CA ILE A 84 12.69 -6.55 -1.43
C ILE A 84 11.32 -6.84 -0.83
N GLY A 85 10.61 -7.85 -1.34
CA GLY A 85 9.31 -8.27 -0.80
C GLY A 85 9.35 -8.61 0.69
N VAL A 86 10.36 -9.37 1.13
CA VAL A 86 10.54 -9.74 2.55
C VAL A 86 10.76 -8.51 3.44
N TRP A 87 11.58 -7.56 3.00
CA TRP A 87 11.84 -6.35 3.79
C TRP A 87 10.62 -5.42 3.87
N ARG A 88 9.82 -5.35 2.79
CA ARG A 88 8.51 -4.68 2.84
C ARG A 88 7.58 -5.37 3.83
N GLU A 89 7.49 -6.70 3.80
CA GLU A 89 6.71 -7.48 4.77
C GLU A 89 7.15 -7.21 6.22
N ALA A 90 8.46 -7.19 6.48
CA ALA A 90 9.01 -6.86 7.79
C ALA A 90 8.64 -5.44 8.25
N LEU A 91 8.61 -4.45 7.35
CA LEU A 91 8.19 -3.09 7.66
C LEU A 91 6.73 -3.03 8.15
N TYR A 92 5.80 -3.70 7.45
CA TYR A 92 4.39 -3.72 7.84
C TYR A 92 4.19 -4.41 9.19
N VAL A 93 4.88 -5.55 9.41
CA VAL A 93 4.84 -6.24 10.71
C VAL A 93 5.39 -5.34 11.83
N ALA A 94 6.50 -4.63 11.58
CA ALA A 94 7.09 -3.71 12.55
C ALA A 94 6.14 -2.55 12.90
N ARG A 95 5.39 -2.02 11.92
CA ARG A 95 4.39 -0.97 12.14
C ARG A 95 3.22 -1.45 12.98
N ILE A 96 2.64 -2.61 12.66
CA ILE A 96 1.59 -3.22 13.49
C ILE A 96 2.09 -3.40 14.92
N PHE A 97 3.29 -3.97 15.08
CA PHE A 97 3.88 -4.18 16.40
C PHE A 97 4.08 -2.86 17.17
N PHE A 98 4.50 -1.80 16.48
CA PHE A 98 4.61 -0.46 17.07
C PHE A 98 3.25 0.04 17.57
N TYR A 99 2.19 -0.05 16.76
CA TYR A 99 0.85 0.36 17.20
C TYR A 99 0.34 -0.44 18.40
N VAL A 100 0.54 -1.77 18.38
CA VAL A 100 0.19 -2.64 19.51
C VAL A 100 0.97 -2.24 20.77
N LEU A 101 2.27 -1.96 20.65
CA LEU A 101 3.10 -1.54 21.78
C LEU A 101 2.63 -0.19 22.34
N VAL A 102 2.32 0.78 21.47
CA VAL A 102 1.78 2.09 21.88
C VAL A 102 0.46 1.96 22.62
N LEU A 103 -0.45 1.08 22.13
CA LEU A 103 -1.73 0.81 22.78
C LEU A 103 -1.56 0.22 24.18
N ASN A 104 -0.65 -0.76 24.35
CA ASN A 104 -0.48 -1.48 25.61
C ASN A 104 0.40 -0.74 26.63
N ALA A 105 1.36 0.05 26.17
CA ALA A 105 2.25 0.81 27.05
C ALA A 105 1.61 2.12 27.56
N SER A 106 0.37 2.42 27.16
CA SER A 106 -0.32 3.68 27.43
C SER A 106 0.48 4.92 26.99
N LEU A 107 1.35 4.76 25.99
CA LEU A 107 2.21 5.82 25.46
C LEU A 107 1.48 6.59 24.35
N TRP A 108 0.33 7.20 24.69
CA TRP A 108 -0.58 7.83 23.72
C TRP A 108 -0.11 9.18 23.20
N SER A 109 1.19 9.34 22.95
CA SER A 109 1.71 10.54 22.30
C SER A 109 1.11 10.67 20.90
N LEU A 110 0.34 11.73 20.67
CA LEU A 110 -0.36 11.96 19.41
C LEU A 110 0.60 12.13 18.22
N ALA A 111 1.78 12.73 18.44
CA ALA A 111 2.70 13.08 17.36
C ALA A 111 3.26 11.87 16.57
N PRO A 112 3.89 10.85 17.19
CA PRO A 112 4.42 9.70 16.45
C PRO A 112 3.32 8.87 15.77
N VAL A 113 2.16 8.74 16.42
CA VAL A 113 1.00 8.01 15.89
C VAL A 113 0.42 8.75 14.69
N LEU A 114 0.29 10.07 14.77
CA LEU A 114 -0.13 10.91 13.65
C LEU A 114 0.84 10.81 12.48
N ALA A 115 2.15 10.92 12.73
CA ALA A 115 3.16 10.80 11.68
C ALA A 115 3.07 9.44 10.96
N LEU A 116 3.00 8.33 11.70
CA LEU A 116 2.87 7.00 11.11
C LEU A 116 1.55 6.82 10.34
N THR A 117 0.45 7.37 10.86
CA THR A 117 -0.85 7.28 10.19
C THR A 117 -0.88 8.10 8.91
N VAL A 118 -0.28 9.29 8.90
CA VAL A 118 -0.12 10.08 7.68
C VAL A 118 0.71 9.31 6.65
N LEU A 119 1.79 8.67 7.07
CA LEU A 119 2.60 7.82 6.17
C LEU A 119 1.82 6.61 5.64
N LEU A 120 0.96 5.97 6.46
CA LEU A 120 0.02 4.93 6.01
C LEU A 120 -0.90 5.43 4.91
N VAL A 121 -1.50 6.60 5.12
CA VAL A 121 -2.43 7.21 4.14
C VAL A 121 -1.67 7.54 2.85
N VAL A 122 -0.48 8.12 2.94
CA VAL A 122 0.36 8.42 1.77
C VAL A 122 0.71 7.13 1.00
N ASP A 123 1.15 6.07 1.69
CA ASP A 123 1.45 4.78 1.06
C ASP A 123 0.23 4.18 0.35
N THR A 124 -0.94 4.27 1.00
CA THR A 124 -2.20 3.76 0.47
C THR A 124 -2.67 4.52 -0.75
N VAL A 125 -2.74 5.85 -0.63
CA VAL A 125 -3.17 6.75 -1.71
C VAL A 125 -2.24 6.59 -2.91
N ARG A 126 -0.93 6.53 -2.68
CA ARG A 126 0.03 6.27 -3.75
C ARG A 126 -0.20 4.89 -4.38
N SER A 127 -0.34 3.84 -3.58
CA SER A 127 -0.48 2.48 -4.12
C SER A 127 -1.76 2.33 -4.92
N ALA A 128 -2.86 2.91 -4.46
CA ALA A 128 -4.15 2.79 -5.08
C ALA A 128 -4.33 3.73 -6.28
N ILE A 129 -4.04 5.03 -6.12
CA ILE A 129 -4.17 5.98 -7.21
C ILE A 129 -3.05 5.78 -8.23
N GLY A 130 -1.82 5.51 -7.79
CA GLY A 130 -0.74 5.12 -8.70
C GLY A 130 -1.06 3.82 -9.44
N GLY A 131 -1.72 2.87 -8.77
CA GLY A 131 -2.25 1.66 -9.40
C GLY A 131 -3.29 1.93 -10.48
N VAL A 132 -4.21 2.87 -10.28
CA VAL A 132 -5.28 3.18 -11.25
C VAL A 132 -4.82 4.16 -12.35
N LEU A 133 -4.14 5.24 -11.99
CA LEU A 133 -3.79 6.34 -12.91
C LEU A 133 -2.46 6.14 -13.62
N VAL A 134 -1.50 5.44 -13.00
CA VAL A 134 -0.10 5.42 -13.50
C VAL A 134 0.34 4.01 -13.94
N TRP A 135 -0.08 2.97 -13.22
CA TRP A 135 0.49 1.62 -13.29
C TRP A 135 -0.56 0.50 -13.50
N GLY A 136 -1.76 0.82 -13.98
CA GLY A 136 -2.86 -0.18 -14.11
C GLY A 136 -2.49 -1.43 -14.90
N HIS A 137 -1.52 -1.31 -15.82
CA HIS A 137 -1.00 -2.40 -16.64
C HIS A 137 0.13 -3.23 -16.00
N LEU A 138 0.70 -2.79 -14.86
CA LEU A 138 1.87 -3.42 -14.20
C LEU A 138 1.55 -4.08 -12.85
N SER A 139 0.28 -4.07 -12.43
CA SER A 139 -0.06 -4.45 -11.05
C SER A 139 -0.03 -5.97 -10.81
N ILE A 140 0.73 -6.37 -9.78
CA ILE A 140 1.02 -7.75 -9.37
C ILE A 140 -0.24 -8.46 -8.82
N ALA A 141 -0.20 -9.80 -8.90
CA ALA A 141 -1.21 -10.81 -8.60
C ALA A 141 -2.18 -10.52 -7.41
N THR A 142 -3.47 -10.82 -7.65
CA THR A 142 -4.65 -10.65 -6.77
C THR A 142 -4.55 -11.17 -5.33
N PRO A 143 -3.93 -12.34 -5.03
CA PRO A 143 -3.90 -12.84 -3.66
C PRO A 143 -3.07 -11.95 -2.74
N ARG A 144 -2.01 -11.32 -3.28
CA ARG A 144 -1.15 -10.43 -2.51
C ARG A 144 -1.87 -9.13 -2.18
N SER A 145 -2.70 -8.59 -3.08
CA SER A 145 -3.40 -7.32 -2.83
C SER A 145 -4.45 -7.44 -1.73
N ILE A 146 -5.15 -8.58 -1.62
CA ILE A 146 -6.19 -8.77 -0.60
C ILE A 146 -5.56 -8.83 0.80
N LEU A 147 -4.50 -9.63 0.99
CA LEU A 147 -3.79 -9.69 2.27
C LEU A 147 -3.26 -8.30 2.68
N TRP A 148 -2.74 -7.54 1.73
CA TRP A 148 -2.27 -6.18 1.99
C TRP A 148 -3.40 -5.22 2.36
N SER A 149 -4.57 -5.34 1.76
CA SER A 149 -5.74 -4.56 2.15
C SER A 149 -6.15 -4.86 3.59
N PHE A 150 -6.12 -6.12 4.02
CA PHE A 150 -6.39 -6.48 5.41
C PHE A 150 -5.37 -5.89 6.39
N VAL A 151 -4.08 -5.99 6.07
CA VAL A 151 -2.99 -5.41 6.89
C VAL A 151 -3.18 -3.91 7.06
N ASN A 152 -3.48 -3.19 5.98
CA ASN A 152 -3.67 -1.74 6.04
C ASN A 152 -4.95 -1.34 6.81
N ILE A 153 -6.04 -2.10 6.68
CA ILE A 153 -7.27 -1.88 7.48
C ILE A 153 -6.97 -2.12 8.97
N LEU A 154 -6.23 -3.18 9.30
CA LEU A 154 -5.84 -3.45 10.69
C LEU A 154 -4.98 -2.31 11.25
N GLU A 155 -3.99 -1.83 10.51
CA GLU A 155 -3.18 -0.68 10.92
C GLU A 155 -4.03 0.59 11.15
N LEU A 156 -5.03 0.82 10.29
CA LEU A 156 -5.95 1.94 10.43
C LEU A 156 -6.78 1.83 11.72
N VAL A 157 -7.33 0.64 12.00
CA VAL A 157 -8.08 0.35 13.24
C VAL A 157 -7.22 0.61 14.47
N LEU A 158 -5.98 0.12 14.48
CA LEU A 158 -5.06 0.32 15.60
C LEU A 158 -4.68 1.80 15.77
N ALA A 159 -4.42 2.51 14.68
CA ALA A 159 -4.10 3.94 14.72
C ALA A 159 -5.25 4.79 15.30
N PHE A 160 -6.47 4.56 14.84
CA PHE A 160 -7.64 5.28 15.34
C PHE A 160 -8.00 4.88 16.77
N ALA A 161 -7.83 3.62 17.16
CA ALA A 161 -7.94 3.22 18.57
C ALA A 161 -7.01 4.06 19.47
N ILE A 162 -5.77 4.29 19.05
CA ILE A 162 -4.84 5.15 19.80
C ILE A 162 -5.33 6.60 19.82
N PHE A 163 -5.84 7.14 18.71
CA PHE A 163 -6.38 8.51 18.69
C PHE A 163 -7.59 8.67 19.62
N TYR A 164 -8.47 7.68 19.71
CA TYR A 164 -9.59 7.71 20.64
C TYR A 164 -9.14 7.75 22.10
N LEU A 165 -8.14 6.93 22.46
CA LEU A 165 -7.56 6.92 23.81
C LEU A 165 -6.82 8.24 24.10
N ALA A 166 -5.97 8.69 23.17
CA ALA A 166 -5.18 9.90 23.29
C ALA A 166 -6.03 11.18 23.41
N ALA A 167 -7.20 11.19 22.77
CA ALA A 167 -8.12 12.32 22.85
C ALA A 167 -8.89 12.36 24.18
N GLY A 168 -8.76 11.36 25.07
CA GLY A 168 -9.41 11.32 26.38
C GLY A 168 -10.94 11.27 26.32
N ASN A 169 -11.51 10.90 25.17
CA ASN A 169 -12.96 11.00 24.90
C ASN A 169 -13.68 9.64 24.88
N LEU A 170 -12.94 8.56 25.14
CA LEU A 170 -13.53 7.32 25.61
C LEU A 170 -13.81 7.50 27.11
N LEU A 171 -14.95 7.01 27.63
CA LEU A 171 -15.29 7.00 29.07
C LEU A 171 -14.04 6.78 29.94
N GLU A 172 -13.90 7.48 31.08
CA GLU A 172 -12.68 7.52 31.94
C GLU A 172 -12.03 6.15 32.28
N THR A 173 -12.72 5.03 32.04
CA THR A 173 -12.31 3.66 32.29
C THR A 173 -12.04 2.82 31.03
N ALA A 174 -12.06 3.40 29.83
CA ALA A 174 -11.97 2.63 28.61
C ALA A 174 -10.61 1.97 28.41
N THR A 175 -10.65 0.70 28.04
CA THR A 175 -9.47 -0.13 27.81
C THR A 175 -9.00 -0.02 26.35
N ALA A 176 -7.76 -0.45 26.08
CA ALA A 176 -7.25 -0.58 24.72
C ALA A 176 -8.14 -1.47 23.84
N SER A 177 -8.74 -2.51 24.44
CA SER A 177 -9.70 -3.39 23.77
C SER A 177 -10.94 -2.63 23.32
N ASP A 178 -11.51 -1.77 24.17
CA ASP A 178 -12.71 -1.00 23.83
C ASP A 178 -12.45 -0.02 22.68
N ALA A 179 -11.27 0.63 22.70
CA ALA A 179 -10.85 1.51 21.62
C ALA A 179 -10.69 0.79 20.27
N ILE A 180 -10.11 -0.42 20.30
CA ILE A 180 -9.98 -1.28 19.11
C ILE A 180 -11.37 -1.71 18.63
N TRP A 181 -12.27 -2.11 19.52
CA TRP A 181 -13.64 -2.51 19.18
C TRP A 181 -14.40 -1.38 18.48
N ILE A 182 -14.41 -0.17 19.06
CA ILE A 182 -15.06 1.00 18.46
C ILE A 182 -14.47 1.32 17.09
N SER A 183 -13.14 1.32 16.99
CA SER A 183 -12.49 1.60 15.71
C SER A 183 -12.79 0.50 14.67
N ALA A 184 -12.79 -0.78 15.03
CA ALA A 184 -13.15 -1.87 14.13
C ALA A 184 -14.60 -1.76 13.64
N SER A 185 -15.54 -1.43 14.52
CA SER A 185 -16.94 -1.18 14.17
C SER A 185 -17.10 0.00 13.20
N LEU A 186 -16.39 1.10 13.44
CA LEU A 186 -16.39 2.28 12.56
C LEU A 186 -15.71 2.02 11.21
N ALA A 187 -14.76 1.08 11.17
CA ALA A 187 -14.16 0.60 9.93
C ALA A 187 -15.07 -0.39 9.17
N GLY A 188 -16.22 -0.77 9.73
CA GLY A 188 -17.17 -1.72 9.12
C GLY A 188 -16.75 -3.19 9.23
N VAL A 189 -15.80 -3.52 10.11
CA VAL A 189 -15.27 -4.87 10.30
C VAL A 189 -15.74 -5.50 11.63
N GLY A 190 -16.27 -4.67 12.54
CA GLY A 190 -16.86 -5.09 13.82
C GLY A 190 -18.39 -4.95 13.85
N PRO A 191 -19.06 -5.49 14.89
CA PRO A 191 -20.49 -5.33 15.09
C PRO A 191 -20.88 -3.86 15.32
N SER A 192 -22.09 -3.47 14.91
CA SER A 192 -22.62 -2.11 15.14
C SER A 192 -22.62 -1.79 16.64
N CYS A 193 -21.82 -0.82 17.07
CA CYS A 193 -21.80 -0.32 18.43
C CYS A 193 -22.64 0.96 18.54
N ASP A 194 -23.27 1.18 19.70
CA ASP A 194 -23.89 2.48 19.99
C ASP A 194 -22.77 3.51 20.13
N LEU A 195 -22.71 4.45 19.18
CA LEU A 195 -21.64 5.45 19.07
C LEU A 195 -21.85 6.65 20.03
N LEU A 196 -22.90 6.61 20.85
CA LEU A 196 -23.20 7.61 21.85
C LEU A 196 -22.07 7.64 22.89
N GLY A 197 -21.09 8.53 22.68
CA GLY A 197 -19.89 8.66 23.52
C GLY A 197 -18.59 8.10 22.90
N ALA A 198 -18.59 7.68 21.63
CA ALA A 198 -17.44 7.06 20.96
C ALA A 198 -16.33 8.04 20.51
N GLY A 199 -16.10 9.11 21.28
CA GLY A 199 -15.11 10.12 20.93
C GLY A 199 -15.68 11.34 20.19
N PRO A 200 -14.81 12.28 19.79
CA PRO A 200 -15.25 13.54 19.22
C PRO A 200 -15.77 13.35 17.78
N PRO A 201 -16.86 14.02 17.37
CA PRO A 201 -17.51 13.80 16.07
C PRO A 201 -16.57 13.95 14.86
N TRP A 202 -15.59 14.85 14.96
CA TRP A 202 -14.61 15.07 13.89
C TRP A 202 -13.71 13.84 13.66
N LEU A 203 -13.32 13.13 14.72
CA LEU A 203 -12.44 11.96 14.63
C LEU A 203 -13.18 10.77 14.03
N ILE A 204 -14.45 10.58 14.42
CA ILE A 204 -15.36 9.61 13.80
C ILE A 204 -15.54 9.92 12.31
N GLY A 205 -15.76 11.20 11.96
CA GLY A 205 -15.85 11.65 10.59
C GLY A 205 -14.59 11.36 9.78
N CYS A 206 -13.42 11.66 10.34
CA CYS A 206 -12.12 11.34 9.72
C CYS A 206 -11.93 9.84 9.51
N GLN A 207 -12.23 9.00 10.51
CA GLN A 207 -12.09 7.56 10.38
C GLN A 207 -12.99 7.01 9.26
N ARG A 208 -14.26 7.42 9.24
CA ARG A 208 -15.20 7.01 8.19
C ARG A 208 -14.74 7.46 6.82
N ALA A 209 -14.29 8.70 6.67
CA ALA A 209 -13.78 9.22 5.40
C ALA A 209 -12.59 8.41 4.89
N VAL A 210 -11.61 8.11 5.76
CA VAL A 210 -10.44 7.29 5.39
C VAL A 210 -10.85 5.85 5.09
N THR A 211 -11.78 5.27 5.86
CA THR A 211 -12.29 3.92 5.62
C THR A 211 -13.03 3.82 4.28
N TYR A 212 -13.89 4.78 3.95
CA TYR A 212 -14.59 4.82 2.66
C TYR A 212 -13.64 5.06 1.49
N LEU A 213 -12.63 5.92 1.66
CA LEU A 213 -11.56 6.06 0.69
C LEU A 213 -10.88 4.70 0.46
N PHE A 214 -10.54 3.99 1.54
CA PHE A 214 -9.91 2.67 1.46
C PHE A 214 -10.80 1.62 0.77
N GLY A 215 -12.06 1.52 1.19
CA GLY A 215 -13.04 0.60 0.63
C GLY A 215 -13.32 0.88 -0.86
N GLY A 216 -13.47 2.15 -1.23
CA GLY A 216 -13.63 2.57 -2.62
C GLY A 216 -12.42 2.23 -3.48
N LEU A 217 -11.20 2.38 -2.95
CA LEU A 217 -9.97 2.02 -3.65
C LEU A 217 -9.82 0.50 -3.82
N VAL A 218 -10.14 -0.29 -2.80
CA VAL A 218 -10.13 -1.76 -2.88
C VAL A 218 -11.18 -2.25 -3.89
N LEU A 219 -12.42 -1.76 -3.80
CA LEU A 219 -13.49 -2.13 -4.73
C LEU A 219 -13.17 -1.68 -6.16
N GLY A 220 -12.67 -0.46 -6.34
CA GLY A 220 -12.24 0.04 -7.65
C GLY A 220 -11.11 -0.79 -8.27
N GLY A 221 -10.12 -1.18 -7.46
CA GLY A 221 -9.04 -2.08 -7.89
C GLY A 221 -9.54 -3.49 -8.26
N LEU A 222 -10.51 -4.03 -7.51
CA LEU A 222 -11.12 -5.33 -7.82
C LEU A 222 -11.99 -5.26 -9.09
N MET A 223 -12.84 -4.24 -9.22
CA MET A 223 -13.74 -4.06 -10.37
C MET A 223 -12.99 -3.73 -11.67
N GLY A 224 -11.94 -2.90 -11.59
CA GLY A 224 -11.09 -2.59 -12.74
C GLY A 224 -10.37 -3.83 -13.32
N ARG A 225 -10.22 -4.88 -12.51
CA ARG A 225 -9.64 -6.17 -12.93
C ARG A 225 -10.69 -7.15 -13.43
N LEU A 226 -11.90 -7.17 -12.87
CA LEU A 226 -13.01 -7.98 -13.38
C LEU A 226 -13.48 -7.51 -14.77
N GLY A 227 -13.39 -6.21 -15.05
CA GLY A 227 -13.66 -5.64 -16.39
C GLY A 227 -12.46 -5.67 -17.36
N GLY A 228 -11.27 -6.04 -16.87
CA GLY A 228 -10.02 -6.01 -17.62
C GLY A 228 -9.51 -7.41 -17.94
N SER A 229 -10.05 -8.02 -19.00
CA SER A 229 -9.42 -9.16 -19.67
C SER A 229 -7.91 -8.91 -19.82
N SER A 230 -7.12 -9.83 -19.27
CA SER A 230 -5.66 -9.83 -19.21
C SER A 230 -5.03 -9.49 -20.57
N ARG A 231 -4.70 -8.21 -20.81
CA ARG A 231 -3.69 -7.85 -21.82
C ARG A 231 -2.34 -8.18 -21.21
N LEU A 232 -1.96 -9.46 -21.23
CA LEU A 232 -0.60 -9.87 -20.97
C LEU A 232 0.28 -9.16 -22.01
N TYR A 233 1.08 -8.21 -21.55
CA TYR A 233 2.12 -7.61 -22.37
C TYR A 233 3.15 -8.70 -22.64
N ASN A 234 3.33 -9.07 -23.92
CA ASN A 234 4.39 -9.97 -24.32
C ASN A 234 5.66 -9.12 -24.57
N PRO A 235 6.69 -9.24 -23.70
CA PRO A 235 7.90 -8.44 -23.84
C PRO A 235 8.73 -8.81 -25.08
N GLU A 236 8.47 -9.96 -25.72
CA GLU A 236 9.16 -10.39 -26.93
C GLU A 236 8.57 -9.75 -28.20
N THR A 237 7.29 -9.38 -28.21
CA THR A 237 6.62 -8.83 -29.40
C THR A 237 6.32 -7.34 -29.30
N GLY A 238 6.40 -6.74 -28.10
CA GLY A 238 6.02 -5.34 -27.88
C GLY A 238 4.53 -5.04 -28.15
N SER A 239 3.71 -6.07 -28.34
CA SER A 239 2.27 -5.98 -28.58
C SER A 239 1.48 -6.28 -27.32
N HIS A 240 0.35 -5.59 -27.16
CA HIS A 240 -0.72 -6.10 -26.32
C HIS A 240 -1.47 -7.14 -27.13
N ASP A 241 -1.22 -8.42 -26.87
CA ASP A 241 -1.97 -9.49 -27.50
C ASP A 241 -3.39 -9.45 -26.94
N GLY A 242 -4.27 -8.78 -27.68
CA GLY A 242 -5.69 -9.03 -27.61
C GLY A 242 -5.89 -10.44 -28.11
N VAL A 243 -5.98 -11.41 -27.19
CA VAL A 243 -6.53 -12.73 -27.50
C VAL A 243 -7.98 -12.49 -27.91
N SER A 244 -8.17 -12.24 -29.20
CA SER A 244 -9.45 -12.33 -29.88
C SER A 244 -9.83 -13.80 -29.87
N THR A 245 -10.53 -14.23 -28.81
CA THR A 245 -11.15 -15.56 -28.66
C THR A 245 -12.32 -15.78 -29.65
N LYS A 246 -12.21 -15.27 -30.88
CA LYS A 246 -13.26 -15.30 -31.90
C LYS A 246 -12.81 -15.79 -33.28
N ARG A 247 -11.59 -16.33 -33.43
CA ARG A 247 -11.12 -16.77 -34.76
C ARG A 247 -10.45 -18.16 -34.82
N GLN A 248 -10.74 -19.02 -33.84
CA GLN A 248 -10.39 -20.45 -33.89
C GLN A 248 -11.62 -21.37 -33.76
N LEU A 249 -12.84 -20.82 -33.87
CA LEU A 249 -14.09 -21.59 -33.92
C LEU A 249 -14.76 -21.60 -35.30
N ASP A 250 -14.10 -21.02 -36.29
CA ASP A 250 -14.47 -21.12 -37.71
C ASP A 250 -13.19 -21.68 -38.37
N GLU A 251 -13.08 -22.93 -38.83
CA GLU A 251 -14.04 -23.64 -39.70
C GLU A 251 -14.63 -22.73 -40.78
#